data_AF-M4BXL8-F1
#
_entry.id   AF-M4BXL8-F1
#
_cell.length_a   1.000
_cell.length_b   1.000
_cell.length_c   1.000
_cell.angle_alpha   90.00
_cell.angle_beta   90.00
_cell.angle_gamma   90.00
#
_symmetry.space_group_name_H-M   'P 1'
#
loop_
_entity.id
_entity.type
_entity.pdbx_description
1 polymer ?
#
loop_
_entity_poly.entity_id
_entity_poly.type
_entity_poly.pdbx_seq_one_letter_code
_entity_poly.pdbx_strand_id
1 'polypeptide(L)'
;MASKTTPFQEKHALEFGIELIKTEKGVAQTVRCLFYIYDRRDKVEVGSITGRKRKSRVDIKYYRKPFAPQNYRSHNTTQNGKAWEEYSELCNAEKREYFTGKTKIVNTLHHYLDIEGDTMEFKVSPPIVETIIGDMFFRNDKMLDNAEDDDEDDLVASDAA
;
A
#
# COMPACT_ATOMS: atom_id res chain seq x y z
N MET A 1 -37.32 6.81 18.46
CA MET A 1 -36.17 6.21 19.17
C MET A 1 -35.05 7.24 19.22
N ALA A 2 -34.49 7.55 20.39
CA ALA A 2 -33.38 8.50 20.49
C ALA A 2 -32.16 7.97 19.71
N SER A 3 -31.52 8.83 18.92
CA SER A 3 -30.29 8.45 18.22
C SER A 3 -29.19 8.20 19.26
N LYS A 4 -28.48 7.07 19.14
CA LYS A 4 -27.35 6.78 20.02
C LYS A 4 -26.23 7.77 19.71
N THR A 5 -25.89 8.63 20.67
CA THR A 5 -24.90 9.71 20.52
C THR A 5 -23.59 9.43 21.27
N THR A 6 -23.33 8.16 21.64
CA THR A 6 -22.19 7.75 22.47
C THR A 6 -20.89 8.43 22.01
N PRO A 7 -20.28 9.30 22.86
CA PRO A 7 -19.03 9.97 22.53
C PRO A 7 -17.86 8.99 22.60
N PHE A 8 -16.74 9.37 21.99
CA PHE A 8 -15.52 8.59 22.08
C PHE A 8 -14.97 8.65 23.51
N GLN A 9 -14.49 7.52 24.03
CA GLN A 9 -13.81 7.45 25.32
C GLN A 9 -12.33 7.16 25.06
N GLU A 10 -11.42 7.93 25.67
CA GLU A 10 -9.97 7.79 25.42
C GLU A 10 -9.44 6.40 25.75
N LYS A 11 -10.01 5.73 26.76
CA LYS A 11 -9.68 4.34 27.10
C LYS A 11 -9.83 3.37 25.91
N HIS A 12 -10.76 3.66 24.99
CA HIS A 12 -10.97 2.83 23.81
C HIS A 12 -9.73 2.80 22.90
N ALA A 13 -8.91 3.84 22.91
CA ALA A 13 -7.73 3.94 22.05
C ALA A 13 -6.76 2.78 22.31
N LEU A 14 -6.40 2.59 23.59
CA LEU A 14 -5.51 1.52 24.02
C LEU A 14 -6.23 0.16 24.10
N GLU A 15 -7.49 0.13 24.52
CA GLU A 15 -8.22 -1.14 24.67
C GLU A 15 -8.42 -1.84 23.32
N PHE A 16 -8.70 -1.08 22.25
CA PHE A 16 -9.07 -1.63 20.94
C PHE A 16 -8.07 -1.35 19.83
N GLY A 17 -6.90 -0.76 20.13
CA GLY A 17 -5.90 -0.41 19.12
C GLY A 17 -6.45 0.55 18.07
N ILE A 18 -7.02 1.67 18.51
CA ILE A 18 -7.65 2.67 17.64
C ILE A 18 -7.13 4.08 17.96
N GLU A 19 -7.20 4.98 16.99
CA GLU A 19 -6.71 6.35 17.12
C GLU A 19 -7.79 7.37 16.76
N LEU A 20 -7.99 8.35 17.64
CA LEU A 20 -8.89 9.47 17.38
C LEU A 20 -8.22 10.46 16.42
N ILE A 21 -8.81 10.64 15.24
CA ILE A 21 -8.47 11.73 14.32
C ILE A 21 -9.53 12.82 14.49
N LYS A 22 -9.09 13.96 15.02
CA LYS A 22 -9.90 15.18 15.04
C LYS A 22 -9.82 15.83 13.66
N THR A 23 -10.96 16.03 13.01
CA THR A 23 -11.03 16.92 11.84
C THR A 23 -11.16 18.36 12.33
N GLU A 24 -10.35 19.27 11.79
CA GLU A 24 -10.36 20.68 12.17
C GLU A 24 -11.73 21.33 11.86
N LYS A 25 -12.10 22.30 12.70
CA LYS A 25 -13.40 22.99 12.75
C LYS A 25 -14.60 22.12 13.20
N GLY A 26 -14.44 21.49 14.36
CA GLY A 26 -15.49 21.49 15.40
C GLY A 26 -16.65 20.47 15.35
N VAL A 27 -16.79 19.59 14.35
CA VAL A 27 -18.05 18.79 14.28
C VAL A 27 -17.88 17.27 14.16
N ALA A 28 -16.83 16.76 13.49
CA ALA A 28 -16.71 15.31 13.26
C ALA A 28 -15.48 14.72 13.96
N GLN A 29 -15.71 13.94 15.02
CA GLN A 29 -14.72 12.99 15.51
C GLN A 29 -14.73 11.78 14.58
N THR A 30 -13.55 11.40 14.09
CA THR A 30 -13.36 10.12 13.39
C THR A 30 -12.33 9.30 14.13
N VAL A 31 -12.53 8.00 14.18
CA VAL A 31 -11.59 7.08 14.82
C VAL A 31 -11.12 6.10 13.76
N ARG A 32 -9.84 5.82 13.67
CA ARG A 32 -9.30 4.82 12.72
C ARG A 32 -8.74 3.61 13.44
N CYS A 33 -8.78 2.47 12.78
CA CYS A 33 -8.16 1.23 13.25
C CYS A 33 -6.64 1.27 13.02
N LEU A 34 -5.84 1.00 14.05
CA LEU A 34 -4.37 0.96 13.95
C LEU A 34 -3.86 -0.35 13.33
N PHE A 35 -4.55 -1.48 13.53
CA PHE A 35 -4.17 -2.76 12.90
C PHE A 35 -4.17 -2.67 11.36
N TYR A 36 -5.14 -1.95 10.78
CA TYR A 36 -5.14 -1.68 9.32
C TYR A 36 -3.94 -0.85 8.85
N ILE A 37 -3.40 0.00 9.73
CA ILE A 37 -2.26 0.85 9.41
C ILE A 37 -0.95 0.06 9.52
N TYR A 38 -0.83 -0.83 10.51
CA TYR A 38 0.45 -1.41 10.92
C TYR A 38 0.60 -2.92 10.71
N ASP A 39 -0.46 -3.72 10.76
CA ASP A 39 -0.35 -5.20 10.81
C ASP A 39 -0.98 -5.91 9.59
N ARG A 40 -1.62 -5.16 8.70
CA ARG A 40 -2.49 -5.64 7.60
C ARG A 40 -3.73 -6.38 8.08
N ARG A 41 -4.67 -6.51 7.16
CA ARG A 41 -5.84 -7.38 7.31
C ARG A 41 -5.39 -8.83 7.14
N ASP A 42 -5.95 -9.73 7.94
CA ASP A 42 -5.74 -11.16 7.73
C ASP A 42 -6.18 -11.55 6.31
N LYS A 43 -5.33 -12.31 5.61
CA LYS A 43 -5.72 -12.85 4.31
C LYS A 43 -6.79 -13.91 4.53
N VAL A 44 -7.90 -13.76 3.82
CA VAL A 44 -8.88 -14.83 3.69
C VAL A 44 -8.42 -15.67 2.51
N GLU A 45 -8.13 -16.95 2.73
CA GLU A 45 -7.81 -17.88 1.65
C GLU A 45 -8.95 -17.85 0.61
N VAL A 46 -8.63 -17.40 -0.60
CA VAL A 46 -9.53 -17.45 -1.74
C VAL A 46 -9.42 -18.85 -2.34
N GLY A 47 -10.05 -19.82 -1.67
CA GLY A 47 -9.91 -21.22 -2.05
C GLY A 47 -11.07 -22.06 -1.54
N SER A 48 -11.93 -22.46 -2.47
CA SER A 48 -12.95 -23.50 -2.35
C SER A 48 -14.25 -23.15 -1.60
N ILE A 49 -15.34 -23.38 -2.34
CA ILE A 49 -16.74 -23.51 -1.92
C ILE A 49 -17.49 -22.19 -1.63
N THR A 50 -18.40 -21.91 -2.57
CA THR A 50 -19.56 -21.00 -2.50
C THR A 50 -19.34 -19.51 -2.19
N GLY A 51 -19.50 -18.71 -3.24
CA GLY A 51 -19.84 -17.30 -3.15
C GLY A 51 -18.80 -16.38 -3.77
N ARG A 52 -19.26 -15.46 -4.63
CA ARG A 52 -18.47 -14.39 -5.24
C ARG A 52 -17.85 -13.50 -4.16
N LYS A 53 -16.63 -13.82 -3.73
CA LYS A 53 -15.86 -12.99 -2.78
C LYS A 53 -15.16 -11.87 -3.56
N ARG A 54 -15.40 -10.62 -3.15
CA ARG A 54 -14.84 -9.42 -3.80
C ARG A 54 -13.36 -9.31 -3.46
N LYS A 55 -12.57 -8.73 -4.38
CA LYS A 55 -11.18 -8.29 -4.16
C LYS A 55 -11.05 -7.62 -2.79
N SER A 56 -10.00 -7.97 -2.04
CA SER A 56 -9.71 -7.37 -0.74
C SER A 56 -9.70 -5.84 -0.87
N ARG A 57 -10.54 -5.16 -0.08
CA ARG A 57 -10.52 -3.70 0.01
C ARG A 57 -9.43 -3.31 0.97
N VAL A 58 -8.54 -2.45 0.50
CA VAL A 58 -7.34 -2.01 1.22
C VAL A 58 -7.58 -0.74 2.05
N ASP A 59 -8.82 -0.24 2.07
CA ASP A 59 -9.16 1.01 2.75
C ASP A 59 -9.09 0.88 4.27
N ILE A 60 -8.44 1.86 4.91
CA ILE A 60 -8.40 2.00 6.37
C ILE A 60 -9.83 2.07 6.92
N LYS A 61 -10.12 1.28 7.95
CA LYS A 61 -11.40 1.36 8.64
C LYS A 61 -11.49 2.61 9.51
N TYR A 62 -12.44 3.48 9.17
CA TYR A 62 -12.86 4.62 9.99
C TYR A 62 -14.20 4.38 10.67
N TYR A 63 -14.36 4.94 11.86
CA TYR A 63 -15.56 4.95 12.68
C TYR A 63 -16.03 6.37 12.92
N ARG A 64 -17.34 6.55 12.97
CA ARG A 64 -18.04 7.78 13.34
C ARG A 64 -19.02 7.46 14.46
N LYS A 65 -19.58 8.50 15.10
CA LYS A 65 -20.59 8.33 16.15
C LYS A 65 -21.76 7.44 15.66
N PRO A 66 -22.31 6.55 16.50
CA PRO A 66 -21.91 6.26 17.89
C PRO A 66 -20.64 5.41 18.00
N PHE A 67 -19.77 5.77 18.95
CA PHE A 67 -18.51 5.08 19.24
C PHE A 67 -18.72 3.90 20.19
N ALA A 68 -19.42 2.88 19.69
CA ALA A 68 -19.84 1.74 20.47
C ALA A 68 -18.76 0.62 20.48
N PRO A 69 -18.25 0.19 21.64
CA PRO A 69 -17.14 -0.77 21.75
C PRO A 69 -17.33 -2.09 21.00
N GLN A 70 -18.58 -2.58 20.92
CA GLN A 70 -18.89 -3.82 20.20
C GLN A 70 -18.52 -3.75 18.71
N ASN A 71 -18.58 -2.55 18.11
CA ASN A 71 -18.22 -2.38 16.70
C ASN A 71 -16.70 -2.49 16.49
N TYR A 72 -15.90 -2.05 17.46
CA TYR A 72 -14.45 -2.20 17.43
C TYR A 72 -14.07 -3.67 17.58
N ARG A 73 -14.63 -4.33 18.61
CA ARG A 73 -14.38 -5.76 18.87
C ARG A 73 -14.76 -6.63 17.69
N SER A 74 -15.98 -6.47 17.16
CA SER A 74 -16.43 -7.23 15.98
C SER A 74 -15.54 -7.02 14.76
N HIS A 75 -15.10 -5.78 14.52
CA HIS A 75 -14.18 -5.49 13.42
C HIS A 75 -12.81 -6.16 13.63
N ASN A 76 -12.21 -5.98 14.80
CA ASN A 76 -10.89 -6.53 15.10
C ASN A 76 -10.90 -8.07 15.01
N THR A 77 -11.89 -8.74 15.60
CA THR A 77 -12.02 -10.21 15.53
C THR A 77 -12.23 -10.71 14.10
N THR A 78 -12.99 -10.00 13.26
CA THR A 78 -13.33 -10.50 11.91
C THR A 78 -12.33 -10.12 10.83
N GLN A 79 -11.55 -9.06 11.03
CA GLN A 79 -10.68 -8.50 9.99
C GLN A 79 -9.20 -8.53 10.34
N ASN A 80 -8.87 -8.50 11.64
CA ASN A 80 -7.50 -8.46 12.14
C ASN A 80 -7.34 -9.55 13.22
N GLY A 81 -7.99 -10.70 13.04
CA GLY A 81 -8.14 -11.74 14.05
C GLY A 81 -6.80 -12.14 14.68
N LYS A 82 -5.78 -12.40 13.86
CA LYS A 82 -4.44 -12.77 14.34
C LYS A 82 -3.80 -11.67 15.18
N ALA A 83 -3.65 -10.47 14.60
CA ALA A 83 -3.03 -9.35 15.30
C ALA A 83 -3.83 -8.90 16.54
N TRP A 84 -5.15 -9.03 16.50
CA TRP A 84 -6.04 -8.72 17.60
C TRP A 84 -5.94 -9.72 18.74
N GLU A 85 -5.85 -11.01 18.45
CA GLU A 85 -5.65 -12.06 19.45
C GLU A 85 -4.38 -11.79 20.25
N GLU A 86 -3.25 -11.66 19.56
CA GLU A 86 -1.96 -11.29 20.16
C GLU A 86 -2.07 -9.99 20.97
N TYR A 87 -2.62 -8.93 20.37
CA TYR A 87 -2.74 -7.64 21.05
C TYR A 87 -3.63 -7.69 22.30
N SER A 88 -4.71 -8.46 22.26
CA SER A 88 -5.72 -8.46 23.33
C SER A 88 -5.17 -9.02 24.64
N GLU A 89 -4.24 -9.98 24.55
CA GLU A 89 -3.59 -10.66 25.68
C GLU A 89 -2.48 -9.82 26.33
N LEU A 90 -1.91 -8.85 25.60
CA LEU A 90 -0.87 -7.98 26.11
C LEU A 90 -1.32 -7.14 27.30
N CYS A 91 -0.37 -6.87 28.20
CA CYS A 91 -0.59 -5.92 29.28
C CYS A 91 -0.64 -4.47 28.76
N ASN A 92 -1.15 -3.54 29.57
CA ASN A 92 -1.29 -2.15 29.15
C ASN A 92 0.05 -1.47 28.83
N ALA A 93 1.18 -1.93 29.37
CA ALA A 93 2.50 -1.42 29.03
C ALA A 93 2.90 -1.83 27.62
N GLU A 94 2.82 -3.12 27.31
CA GLU A 94 3.12 -3.69 25.99
C GLU A 94 2.19 -3.14 24.91
N LYS A 95 0.89 -2.95 25.21
CA LYS A 95 -0.08 -2.36 24.27
C LYS A 95 0.30 -0.94 23.81
N ARG A 96 1.00 -0.16 24.65
CA ARG A 96 1.49 1.19 24.28
C ARG A 96 2.68 1.11 23.31
N GLU A 97 3.47 0.07 23.41
CA GLU A 97 4.67 -0.13 22.59
C GLU A 97 4.37 -0.91 21.32
N TYR A 98 3.26 -1.67 21.26
CA TYR A 98 2.92 -2.57 20.16
C TYR A 98 2.98 -1.93 18.76
N PHE A 99 2.51 -0.69 18.61
CA PHE A 99 2.55 0.03 17.33
C PHE A 99 3.76 0.96 17.19
N THR A 100 4.54 1.13 18.25
CA THR A 100 5.70 2.02 18.28
C THR A 100 6.85 1.41 17.49
N GLY A 101 7.46 2.18 16.58
CA GLY A 101 8.55 1.71 15.72
C GLY A 101 8.11 0.85 14.53
N LYS A 102 6.83 0.42 14.45
CA LYS A 102 6.29 -0.24 13.26
C LYS A 102 6.18 0.74 12.10
N THR A 103 6.63 0.33 10.92
CA THR A 103 6.40 1.11 9.70
C THR A 103 4.92 1.03 9.33
N LYS A 104 4.31 2.18 9.02
CA LYS A 104 2.93 2.22 8.53
C LYS A 104 2.86 1.48 7.20
N ILE A 105 2.30 0.29 7.20
CA ILE A 105 2.20 -0.56 6.01
C ILE A 105 1.43 0.17 4.90
N VAL A 106 0.39 0.94 5.25
CA VAL A 106 -0.38 1.76 4.28
C VAL A 106 0.48 2.72 3.45
N ASN A 107 1.69 3.06 3.90
CA ASN A 107 2.64 3.91 3.17
C ASN A 107 3.66 3.11 2.35
N THR A 108 3.60 1.78 2.36
CA THR A 108 4.57 0.90 1.71
C THR A 108 4.00 0.36 0.39
N LEU A 109 4.85 0.24 -0.63
CA LEU A 109 4.48 -0.40 -1.90
C LEU A 109 3.97 -1.83 -1.68
N HIS A 110 4.59 -2.52 -0.73
CA HIS A 110 4.21 -3.85 -0.26
C HIS A 110 2.72 -3.98 0.07
N HIS A 111 2.03 -2.93 0.50
CA HIS A 111 0.60 -2.99 0.83
C HIS A 111 -0.29 -3.20 -0.40
N TYR A 112 0.18 -2.71 -1.55
CA TYR A 112 -0.50 -2.79 -2.83
C TYR A 112 -0.03 -3.98 -3.67
N LEU A 113 1.05 -4.64 -3.25
CA LEU A 113 1.60 -5.83 -3.87
C LEU A 113 1.27 -7.08 -3.04
N ASP A 114 0.96 -8.17 -3.72
CA ASP A 114 0.83 -9.47 -3.06
C ASP A 114 2.23 -10.07 -2.86
N ILE A 115 2.75 -10.02 -1.62
CA ILE A 115 4.13 -10.44 -1.31
C ILE A 115 4.23 -11.96 -1.13
N GLU A 116 3.11 -12.66 -0.96
CA GLU A 116 3.14 -14.12 -0.86
C GLU A 116 3.28 -14.78 -2.23
N GLY A 117 2.87 -14.08 -3.30
CA GLY A 117 3.16 -14.49 -4.66
C GLY A 117 4.58 -14.06 -5.06
N ASP A 118 5.30 -14.93 -5.73
CA ASP A 118 6.57 -14.59 -6.39
C ASP A 118 6.38 -13.85 -7.72
N THR A 119 5.12 -13.76 -8.19
CA THR A 119 4.75 -13.28 -9.52
C THR A 119 3.87 -12.04 -9.42
N MET A 120 4.26 -10.97 -10.13
CA MET A 120 3.44 -9.76 -10.30
C MET A 120 2.82 -9.73 -11.69
N GLU A 121 1.48 -9.76 -11.77
CA GLU A 121 0.75 -9.66 -13.03
C GLU A 121 0.26 -8.23 -13.28
N PHE A 122 0.75 -7.59 -14.35
CA PHE A 122 0.30 -6.27 -14.79
C PHE A 122 -0.35 -6.37 -16.17
N LYS A 123 -1.56 -5.80 -16.30
CA LYS A 123 -2.19 -5.62 -17.61
C LYS A 123 -1.77 -4.27 -18.18
N VAL A 124 -0.87 -4.30 -19.16
CA VAL A 124 -0.37 -3.10 -19.85
C VAL A 124 -0.98 -3.04 -21.24
N SER A 125 -1.32 -1.84 -21.70
CA SER A 125 -1.89 -1.62 -23.03
C SER A 125 -0.80 -1.84 -24.11
N PRO A 126 -1.07 -2.58 -25.20
CA PRO A 126 -0.06 -2.85 -26.23
C PRO A 126 0.64 -1.60 -26.78
N PRO A 127 -0.06 -0.47 -27.05
CA PRO A 127 0.60 0.76 -27.52
C PRO A 127 1.66 1.33 -26.55
N ILE A 128 1.54 1.08 -25.23
CA ILE A 128 2.55 1.52 -24.27
C ILE A 128 3.86 0.74 -24.48
N VAL A 129 3.75 -0.57 -24.72
CA VAL A 129 4.90 -1.43 -24.94
C VAL A 129 5.52 -1.12 -26.30
N GLU A 130 4.71 -1.06 -27.35
CA GLU A 130 5.18 -0.88 -28.72
C GLU A 130 5.75 0.52 -28.95
N THR A 131 5.03 1.58 -28.55
CA THR A 131 5.44 2.95 -28.88
C THR A 131 6.45 3.54 -27.90
N ILE A 132 6.35 3.23 -26.59
CA ILE A 132 7.26 3.84 -25.61
C ILE A 132 8.51 2.98 -25.46
N ILE A 133 8.36 1.67 -25.23
CA ILE A 133 9.51 0.79 -25.02
C ILE A 133 10.15 0.44 -26.36
N GLY A 134 9.37 0.06 -27.37
CA GLY A 134 9.89 -0.23 -28.72
C GLY A 134 10.56 0.99 -29.34
N ASP A 135 9.81 2.05 -29.61
CA ASP A 135 10.33 3.16 -30.43
C ASP A 135 11.29 4.10 -29.68
N MET A 136 11.21 4.23 -28.35
CA MET A 136 12.15 5.11 -27.62
C MET A 136 13.45 4.40 -27.19
N PHE A 137 13.40 3.13 -26.77
CA PHE A 137 14.60 2.41 -26.31
C PHE A 137 15.29 1.61 -27.41
N PHE A 138 14.55 1.15 -28.43
CA PHE A 138 15.11 0.40 -29.55
C PHE A 138 14.95 1.19 -30.86
N ARG A 139 15.48 2.42 -30.87
CA ARG A 139 15.63 3.16 -32.12
C ARG A 139 16.56 2.35 -33.03
N ASN A 140 16.07 2.02 -34.22
CA ASN A 140 16.93 1.48 -35.27
C ASN A 140 17.89 2.60 -35.69
N ASP A 141 19.08 2.66 -35.08
CA ASP A 141 20.19 3.56 -35.45
C ASP A 141 20.79 3.23 -36.83
N LYS A 142 20.02 2.60 -37.73
CA LYS A 142 20.38 2.35 -39.14
C LYS A 142 20.43 3.64 -40.00
N MET A 143 20.54 4.81 -39.36
CA MET A 143 20.75 6.09 -40.02
C MET A 143 22.11 6.72 -39.67
N LEU A 144 23.04 5.95 -39.09
CA LEU A 144 24.43 6.38 -38.87
C LEU A 144 25.44 5.76 -39.86
N ASP A 145 24.98 5.05 -40.90
CA ASP A 145 25.86 4.44 -41.92
C ASP A 145 26.08 5.34 -43.16
N ASN A 146 25.63 6.59 -43.15
CA ASN A 146 25.86 7.56 -44.25
C ASN A 146 26.81 8.69 -43.83
N ALA A 147 27.84 8.38 -43.05
CA ALA A 147 29.06 9.17 -43.10
C ALA A 147 29.88 8.58 -44.25
N GLU A 148 29.76 9.18 -45.44
CA GLU A 148 30.70 8.92 -46.52
C GLU A 148 32.10 9.32 -46.03
N ASP A 149 32.95 8.32 -45.82
CA ASP A 149 34.38 8.47 -45.62
C ASP A 149 35.00 9.01 -46.92
N ASP A 150 34.97 10.33 -47.11
CA ASP A 150 35.83 11.02 -48.09
C ASP A 150 37.23 11.18 -47.45
N ASP A 151 37.94 10.07 -47.30
CA ASP A 151 39.38 10.05 -47.08
C ASP A 151 40.07 10.20 -48.45
N GLU A 152 40.18 11.45 -48.97
CA GLU A 152 41.19 11.74 -50.00
C GLU A 152 42.58 11.78 -49.34
N ASP A 153 43.32 10.70 -49.55
CA ASP A 153 44.77 10.64 -49.41
C ASP A 153 45.43 11.73 -50.28
N ASP A 154 45.97 12.79 -49.68
CA ASP A 154 47.04 13.58 -50.31
C ASP A 154 48.35 13.46 -49.53
N LEU A 155 49.22 12.63 -50.10
CA LEU A 155 50.56 12.29 -49.64
C LEU A 155 51.50 13.50 -49.81
N VAL A 156 51.80 14.20 -48.72
CA VAL A 156 52.99 15.07 -48.67
C VAL A 156 54.07 14.42 -47.82
N ALA A 157 54.98 13.76 -48.54
CA ALA A 157 56.25 13.29 -48.02
C ALA A 157 57.03 14.45 -47.39
N SER A 158 57.39 14.30 -46.12
CA SER A 158 58.55 14.99 -45.56
C SER A 158 59.25 14.06 -44.59
N ASP A 159 60.39 13.55 -45.02
CA ASP A 159 61.40 13.06 -44.09
C ASP A 159 62.67 13.90 -44.27
N ALA A 160 63.32 14.13 -43.14
CA ALA A 160 64.22 15.23 -42.87
C ALA A 160 65.69 14.94 -43.24
N ALA A 161 66.42 15.98 -43.70
CA ALA A 161 67.79 16.37 -43.30
C ALA A 161 68.35 17.45 -44.24
#